data_AF-M7MZ03-F1
#
_entry.id   AF-M7MZ03-F1
#
_cell.length_a   1.000
_cell.length_b   1.000
_cell.length_c   1.000
_cell.angle_alpha   90.00
_cell.angle_beta   90.00
_cell.angle_gamma   90.00
#
_symmetry.space_group_name_H-M   'P 1'
#
loop_
_entity.id
_entity.type
_entity.pdbx_description
1 polymer ?
#
loop_
_entity_poly.entity_id
_entity_poly.type
_entity_poly.pdbx_seq_one_letter_code
_entity_poly.pdbx_strand_id
1 'polypeptide(L)' 'MTVVSAAATYTAFSANHEKLRSLVNRMTMVLELHGSEWLVVHEHSSLPLDMNTGQGIFDS' A
#
# COMPACT_ATOMS: atom_id res chain seq x y z
N MET A 1 7.69 15.97 -11.01
CA MET A 1 7.02 15.06 -10.07
C MET A 1 6.20 14.05 -10.87
N THR A 2 6.15 12.79 -10.42
CA THR A 2 5.31 11.74 -11.01
C THR A 2 4.53 11.01 -9.93
N VAL A 3 3.42 10.36 -10.29
CA VAL A 3 2.57 9.60 -9.37
C VAL A 3 2.63 8.13 -9.76
N VAL A 4 2.89 7.26 -8.78
CA VAL A 4 2.91 5.81 -8.95
C VAL A 4 1.86 5.18 -8.05
N SER A 5 1.16 4.17 -8.54
CA SER A 5 0.20 3.37 -7.77
C SER A 5 0.56 1.89 -7.84
N ALA A 6 0.47 1.19 -6.71
CA ALA A 6 0.74 -0.24 -6.60
C ALA A 6 -0.23 -0.91 -5.62
N ALA A 7 -0.39 -2.23 -5.74
CA ALA A 7 -0.99 -3.06 -4.70
C ALA A 7 0.12 -3.50 -3.73
N ALA A 8 -0.05 -3.23 -2.43
CA ALA A 8 0.93 -3.52 -1.40
C ALA A 8 0.32 -4.42 -0.32
N THR A 9 1.00 -5.51 0.03
CA THR A 9 0.56 -6.42 1.10
C THR A 9 1.16 -5.99 2.43
N TYR A 10 0.30 -5.59 3.37
CA TYR A 10 0.67 -5.34 4.75
C TYR A 10 0.41 -6.60 5.56
N THR A 11 1.44 -7.08 6.26
CA THR A 11 1.33 -8.29 7.09
C THR A 11 1.64 -7.95 8.54
N ALA A 12 0.70 -8.25 9.44
CA ALA A 12 0.93 -8.15 10.87
C ALA A 12 1.67 -9.40 11.35
N PHE A 13 2.72 -9.20 12.16
CA PHE A 13 3.48 -10.27 12.80
C PHE A 13 3.37 -10.16 14.32
N SER A 14 3.41 -11.29 15.01
CA SER A 14 3.51 -11.36 16.46
C SER A 14 4.92 -10.98 16.93
N ALA A 15 5.12 -10.81 18.24
CA ALA A 15 6.45 -10.60 18.82
C ALA A 15 7.43 -11.75 18.53
N ASN A 16 6.92 -12.94 18.25
CA ASN A 16 7.71 -14.12 17.89
C ASN A 16 7.89 -14.27 16.37
N HIS A 17 7.62 -13.22 15.58
CA HIS A 17 7.65 -13.20 14.11
C HIS A 17 6.65 -14.17 13.43
N GLU A 18 5.59 -14.59 14.13
CA GLU A 18 4.54 -15.39 13.51
C GLU A 18 3.57 -14.50 12.73
N LYS A 19 3.19 -14.92 11.52
CA LYS A 19 2.23 -14.19 10.69
C LYS A 19 0.82 -14.27 11.32
N LEU A 20 0.21 -13.11 11.55
CA LEU A 20 -1.12 -13.01 12.15
C LEU A 20 -2.22 -12.81 11.11
N ARG A 21 -2.10 -11.77 10.27
CA ARG A 21 -3.04 -11.44 9.19
C ARG A 21 -2.34 -10.64 8.10
N SER A 22 -2.89 -10.67 6.89
CA SER A 22 -2.47 -9.80 5.79
C SER A 22 -3.65 -9.02 5.24
N LEU A 23 -3.37 -7.85 4.68
CA LEU A 23 -4.31 -7.04 3.91
C LEU A 23 -3.58 -6.44 2.70
N VAL A 24 -4.28 -6.35 1.57
CA VAL A 24 -3.73 -5.74 0.36
C VAL A 24 -4.37 -4.36 0.19
N ASN A 25 -3.54 -3.31 0.23
CA ASN A 25 -3.97 -1.93 0.03
C ASN A 25 -3.47 -1.38 -1.29
N ARG A 26 -4.17 -0.37 -1.81
CA ARG A 26 -3.60 0.50 -2.85
C ARG A 26 -2.66 1.48 -2.17
N MET A 27 -1.40 1.46 -2.57
CA MET A 27 -0.39 2.44 -2.20
C MET A 27 -0.20 3.41 -3.37
N THR A 28 -0.28 4.71 -3.09
CA THR A 28 0.01 5.77 -4.05
C THR A 28 1.15 6.63 -3.51
N MET A 29 2.19 6.82 -4.33
CA MET A 29 3.37 7.61 -4.00
C MET A 29 3.56 8.72 -5.02
N VAL A 30 3.95 9.90 -4.54
CA VAL A 30 4.44 10.99 -5.38
C VAL A 30 5.95 10.97 -5.31
N LEU A 31 6.58 10.86 -6.48
CA LEU A 31 8.04 10.81 -6.62
C LEU A 31 8.58 12.11 -7.22
N GLU A 32 9.71 12.57 -6.70
CA GLU A 32 10.47 13.70 -7.21
C GLU A 32 11.91 13.26 -7.52
N LEU A 33 12.43 13.61 -8.71
CA LEU A 33 13.80 13.28 -9.12
C LEU A 33 14.76 14.35 -8.61
N HIS A 34 15.67 13.97 -7.72
CA HIS A 34 16.72 14.83 -7.17
C HIS A 34 18.07 14.29 -7.64
N GLY A 35 18.71 15.00 -8.57
CA GLY A 35 19.93 14.53 -9.23
C GLY A 35 19.66 13.23 -10.02
N SER A 36 20.20 12.12 -9.54
CA SER A 36 20.02 10.77 -10.11
C SER A 36 19.11 9.86 -9.28
N GLU A 37 18.46 10.37 -8.24
CA GLU A 37 17.66 9.58 -7.29
C GLU A 37 16.19 10.02 -7.29
N TRP A 38 15.28 9.05 -7.21
CA TRP A 38 13.85 9.33 -7.00
C TRP A 38 13.52 9.27 -5.52
N LEU A 39 12.98 10.36 -4.98
CA LEU A 39 12.55 10.47 -3.59
C LEU A 39 11.02 10.39 -3.50
N VAL A 40 10.51 9.70 -2.48
CA VAL A 40 9.09 9.75 -2.11
C VAL A 40 8.85 11.01 -1.31
N VAL A 41 8.09 11.95 -1.88
CA VAL A 41 7.78 13.24 -1.24
C VAL A 41 6.35 13.28 -0.66
N HIS A 42 5.51 12.32 -1.06
CA HIS A 42 4.20 12.07 -0.46
C HIS A 42 3.81 10.61 -0.64
N GLU A 43 3.15 10.05 0.37
CA GLU A 43 2.62 8.69 0.35
C GLU A 43 1.21 8.67 0.93
N HIS A 44 0.33 7.89 0.29
CA HIS A 44 -1.01 7.60 0.77
C HIS A 44 -1.34 6.13 0.56
N SER A 45 -1.93 5.49 1.57
CA SER A 45 -2.43 4.11 1.45
C SER A 45 -3.93 4.06 1.75
N SER A 46 -4.67 3.25 1.00
CA SER A 46 -6.09 3.00 1.27
C SER A 46 -6.48 1.57 0.92
N LEU A 47 -7.49 1.06 1.63
CA LEU A 47 -8.18 -0.18 1.30
C LEU A 47 -9.44 0.18 0.52
N PRO A 48 -9.47 0.02 -0.82
CA PRO A 48 -10.69 0.26 -1.56
C PRO A 48 -11.70 -0.86 -1.22
N LEU A 49 -12.95 -0.48 -0.98
CA LEU A 49 -14.02 -1.41 -0.60
C LEU A 49 -14.99 -1.62 -1.77
N ASP A 50 -15.45 -2.85 -1.95
CA ASP A 50 -16.64 -3.14 -2.73
C ASP A 50 -17.86 -2.59 -1.97
N MET A 51 -18.62 -1.72 -2.62
CA MET A 51 -19.72 -1.00 -1.98
C MET A 51 -20.95 -1.86 -1.68
N ASN A 52 -21.07 -3.04 -2.30
CA ASN A 52 -22.20 -3.95 -2.07
C ASN A 52 -21.92 -4.90 -0.89
N THR A 53 -20.67 -5.36 -0.77
CA THR A 53 -20.26 -6.36 0.23
C THR A 53 -19.53 -5.77 1.43
N GLY A 54 -18.99 -4.56 1.31
CA GLY A 54 -18.13 -3.91 2.31
C GLY A 54 -16.75 -4.55 2.44
N GLN A 55 -16.37 -5.47 1.56
CA GLN A 55 -15.09 -6.17 1.58
C GLN A 55 -14.03 -5.43 0.77
N GLY A 56 -12.74 -5.66 1.06
CA GLY A 56 -11.65 -5.12 0.26
C GLY A 56 -11.69 -5.66 -1.18
N ILE A 57 -11.42 -4.81 -2.17
CA ILE A 57 -11.49 -5.22 -3.60
C ILE A 57 -10.30 -6.08 -4.06
N PHE A 58 -9.24 -6.15 -3.26
CA PHE A 58 -8.07 -6.97 -3.57
C PHE A 58 -8.25 -8.33 -2.93
N ASP A 59 -8.13 -9.38 -3.74
CA ASP A 59 -8.08 -10.75 -3.25
C ASP A 59 -6.80 -10.93 -2.41
N SER A 60 -6.97 -11.44 -1.19
CA SER A 60 -5.91 -11.60 -0.18
C SER A 60 -5.57 -13.05 0.11
#